data_AF-A0A5A9PJ64-F1
#
_entry.id   AF-A0A5A9PJ64-F1
#
_cell.length_a   1.000
_cell.length_b   1.000
_cell.length_c   1.000
_cell.angle_alpha   90.00
_cell.angle_beta   90.00
_cell.angle_gamma   90.00
#
_symmetry.space_group_name_H-M   'P 1'
#
loop_
_entity.id
_entity.type
_entity.pdbx_description
1 polymer ?
#
loop_
_entity_poly.entity_id
_entity_poly.type
_entity_poly.pdbx_seq_one_letter_code
_entity_poly.pdbx_strand_id
1 'polypeptide(L)'
;MDGLDSCSGRVEVFKDGQWGTVCDDGWDLSDAAVVCREVGCGDATEVKRGGNFGRGSGGPIKIHGVNCAGSELMLSSCVSDDGAVDPSVCDISKSAGVICQSLVRLVNGDNSCSGRVEVNHDGRWGTVCDSGLYSWDSIDGQVVCREVGCGDIIRAEVTAYFGQCSGPIWLSSVRCSGLETTVRYCGSSSWGDNICQHESDAGVLCEPIKVVNGSNQCSGTVLILRDGRWGSVCDNGWDVADAQVVCRELGCAREAKRGAYFGEGSGPIWMNNVNCVGDESILSACSGSSVSSCDHTMDAGVICRRKLPCFKTF
;
A
#
# COMPACT_ATOMS: atom_id res chain seq x y z
N MET A 1 -2.97 4.95 -7.58
CA MET A 1 -1.49 4.94 -7.69
C MET A 1 -0.88 6.06 -6.84
N ASP A 2 0.34 5.90 -6.32
CA ASP A 2 1.08 6.92 -5.53
C ASP A 2 0.39 7.40 -4.23
N GLY A 3 -0.54 6.60 -3.71
CA GLY A 3 -1.16 6.78 -2.40
C GLY A 3 -0.26 6.42 -1.22
N LEU A 4 -0.81 6.52 -0.02
CA LEU A 4 -0.17 6.02 1.21
C LEU A 4 -0.46 4.53 1.43
N ASP A 5 -1.53 4.03 0.82
CA ASP A 5 -2.02 2.65 0.90
C ASP A 5 -2.75 2.30 -0.42
N SER A 6 -3.31 1.09 -0.48
CA SER A 6 -4.10 0.61 -1.63
C SER A 6 -5.40 1.40 -1.86
N CYS A 7 -5.88 2.14 -0.87
CA CYS A 7 -7.14 2.88 -0.88
C CYS A 7 -6.95 4.39 -1.00
N SER A 8 -5.79 4.83 -1.44
CA SER A 8 -5.52 6.23 -1.74
C SER A 8 -4.64 6.37 -2.97
N GLY A 9 -4.70 7.53 -3.61
CA GLY A 9 -3.78 7.86 -4.70
C GLY A 9 -4.40 8.62 -5.85
N ARG A 10 -3.56 8.87 -6.86
CA ARG A 10 -3.97 9.35 -8.18
C ARG A 10 -4.86 8.33 -8.88
N VAL A 11 -5.90 8.82 -9.52
CA VAL A 11 -6.83 8.04 -10.34
C VAL A 11 -6.27 7.94 -11.76
N GLU A 12 -6.19 6.70 -12.24
CA GLU A 12 -5.76 6.39 -13.60
C GLU A 12 -6.80 5.48 -14.26
N VAL A 13 -7.01 5.67 -15.55
CA VAL A 13 -7.97 4.92 -16.36
C VAL A 13 -7.26 4.31 -17.57
N PHE A 14 -7.65 3.08 -17.94
CA PHE A 14 -7.12 2.41 -19.11
C PHE A 14 -8.03 2.65 -20.31
N LYS A 15 -7.57 3.42 -21.30
CA LYS A 15 -8.34 3.77 -22.50
C LYS A 15 -7.45 3.84 -23.74
N ASP A 16 -7.94 3.30 -24.85
CA ASP A 16 -7.22 3.18 -26.13
C ASP A 16 -5.89 2.41 -26.01
N GLY A 17 -5.88 1.35 -25.20
CA GLY A 17 -4.72 0.49 -25.01
C GLY A 17 -3.59 1.11 -24.16
N GLN A 18 -3.86 2.24 -23.50
CA GLN A 18 -2.87 2.92 -22.65
C GLN A 18 -3.50 3.43 -21.35
N TRP A 19 -2.73 3.37 -20.27
CA TRP A 19 -3.07 4.05 -19.03
C TRP A 19 -2.91 5.57 -19.18
N GLY A 20 -3.80 6.30 -18.54
CA GLY A 20 -3.78 7.76 -18.48
C GLY A 20 -4.44 8.30 -17.22
N THR A 21 -4.28 9.59 -16.97
CA THR A 21 -4.81 10.26 -15.77
C THR A 21 -6.19 10.89 -16.01
N VAL A 22 -6.86 11.21 -14.91
CA VAL A 22 -8.14 11.94 -14.90
C VAL A 22 -7.88 13.40 -14.52
N CYS A 23 -8.49 14.35 -15.23
CA CYS A 23 -8.40 15.77 -14.88
C CYS A 23 -9.19 16.10 -13.60
N ASP A 24 -8.65 16.97 -12.76
CA ASP A 24 -9.29 17.40 -11.50
C ASP A 24 -10.33 18.52 -11.66
N ASP A 25 -10.50 19.06 -12.87
CA ASP A 25 -11.53 20.06 -13.18
C ASP A 25 -12.91 19.39 -13.06
N GLY A 26 -13.70 19.86 -12.07
CA GLY A 26 -15.00 19.28 -11.72
C GLY A 26 -14.94 18.16 -10.68
N TRP A 27 -13.75 17.62 -10.39
CA TRP A 27 -13.59 16.41 -9.57
C TRP A 27 -14.08 16.55 -8.13
N ASP A 28 -15.16 15.85 -7.78
CA ASP A 28 -15.81 15.95 -6.48
C ASP A 28 -15.96 14.61 -5.73
N LEU A 29 -16.60 14.65 -4.55
CA LEU A 29 -16.76 13.47 -3.70
C LEU A 29 -17.69 12.42 -4.32
N SER A 30 -18.61 12.79 -5.20
CA SER A 30 -19.46 11.85 -5.92
C SER A 30 -18.64 11.06 -6.93
N ASP A 31 -17.74 11.73 -7.65
CA ASP A 31 -16.79 11.06 -8.55
C ASP A 31 -15.86 10.11 -7.78
N ALA A 32 -15.30 10.61 -6.68
CA ALA A 32 -14.44 9.80 -5.82
C ALA A 32 -15.17 8.61 -5.21
N ALA A 33 -16.45 8.74 -4.85
CA ALA A 33 -17.22 7.64 -4.29
C ALA A 33 -17.38 6.49 -5.28
N VAL A 34 -17.53 6.80 -6.58
CA VAL A 34 -17.55 5.79 -7.63
C VAL A 34 -16.19 5.09 -7.71
N VAL A 35 -15.09 5.84 -7.72
CA VAL A 35 -13.73 5.25 -7.76
C VAL A 35 -13.47 4.37 -6.54
N CYS A 36 -13.73 4.88 -5.33
CA CYS A 36 -13.49 4.17 -4.08
C CYS A 36 -14.29 2.87 -4.02
N ARG A 37 -15.54 2.87 -4.49
CA ARG A 37 -16.36 1.66 -4.59
C ARG A 37 -15.85 0.70 -5.67
N GLU A 38 -15.48 1.21 -6.85
CA GLU A 38 -14.97 0.42 -7.97
C GLU A 38 -13.68 -0.34 -7.59
N VAL A 39 -12.78 0.30 -6.83
CA VAL A 39 -11.54 -0.32 -6.36
C VAL A 39 -11.71 -1.12 -5.05
N GLY A 40 -12.93 -1.18 -4.50
CA GLY A 40 -13.24 -1.96 -3.28
C GLY A 40 -12.85 -1.29 -1.95
N CYS A 41 -12.59 0.02 -1.96
CA CYS A 41 -12.08 0.79 -0.84
C CYS A 41 -13.15 1.61 -0.11
N GLY A 42 -14.33 1.04 0.16
CA GLY A 42 -15.36 1.72 0.95
C GLY A 42 -15.78 3.09 0.39
N ASP A 43 -16.14 4.01 1.27
CA ASP A 43 -16.59 5.35 0.90
C ASP A 43 -15.43 6.32 0.64
N ALA A 44 -15.65 7.30 -0.23
CA ALA A 44 -14.69 8.39 -0.42
C ALA A 44 -14.68 9.31 0.80
N THR A 45 -13.48 9.56 1.34
CA THR A 45 -13.29 10.47 2.49
C THR A 45 -12.71 11.81 2.07
N GLU A 46 -11.91 11.82 1.00
CA GLU A 46 -11.29 13.05 0.49
C GLU A 46 -11.05 12.97 -1.02
N VAL A 47 -11.20 14.12 -1.69
CA VAL A 47 -10.72 14.34 -3.07
C VAL A 47 -9.39 15.08 -3.04
N LYS A 48 -8.48 14.70 -3.94
CA LYS A 48 -7.22 15.42 -4.17
C LYS A 48 -7.20 16.04 -5.56
N ARG A 49 -6.78 17.30 -5.60
CA ARG A 49 -6.61 18.13 -6.79
C ARG A 49 -5.16 18.66 -6.84
N GLY A 50 -4.77 19.23 -7.97
CA GLY A 50 -3.45 19.81 -8.23
C GLY A 50 -2.34 18.77 -8.24
N GLY A 51 -2.62 17.54 -8.68
CA GLY A 51 -1.60 16.50 -8.79
C GLY A 51 -0.97 16.16 -7.44
N ASN A 52 -1.76 16.14 -6.37
CA ASN A 52 -1.29 16.00 -4.98
C ASN A 52 -0.47 14.72 -4.73
N PHE A 53 -0.80 13.64 -5.43
CA PHE A 53 -0.07 12.37 -5.39
C PHE A 53 1.14 12.34 -6.34
N GLY A 54 1.54 13.49 -6.88
CA GLY A 54 2.65 13.63 -7.79
C GLY A 54 2.25 13.41 -9.25
N ARG A 55 3.18 13.84 -10.14
CA ARG A 55 3.10 13.70 -11.60
C ARG A 55 3.50 12.30 -12.11
N GLY A 56 3.55 11.28 -11.24
CA GLY A 56 4.06 9.93 -11.54
C GLY A 56 3.51 9.34 -12.84
N SER A 57 4.09 8.22 -13.32
CA SER A 57 3.99 7.56 -14.65
C SER A 57 2.63 7.45 -15.37
N GLY A 58 1.55 7.98 -14.81
CA GLY A 58 0.15 7.91 -15.23
C GLY A 58 -0.22 8.46 -16.60
N GLY A 59 0.72 8.69 -17.51
CA GLY A 59 0.40 9.00 -18.90
C GLY A 59 -0.37 10.32 -19.10
N PRO A 60 -0.86 10.58 -20.32
CA PRO A 60 -1.62 11.79 -20.62
C PRO A 60 -2.98 11.79 -19.91
N ILE A 61 -3.60 12.96 -19.79
CA ILE A 61 -5.00 13.08 -19.35
C ILE A 61 -5.88 12.39 -20.40
N LYS A 62 -6.71 11.43 -19.97
CA LYS A 62 -7.59 10.63 -20.84
C LYS A 62 -9.06 11.05 -20.77
N ILE A 63 -9.49 11.51 -19.60
CA ILE A 63 -10.86 11.96 -19.36
C ILE A 63 -10.84 13.22 -18.51
N HIS A 64 -11.81 14.11 -18.74
CA HIS A 64 -11.99 15.35 -17.99
C HIS A 64 -13.49 15.65 -17.81
N GLY A 65 -13.81 16.62 -16.95
CA GLY A 65 -15.20 17.00 -16.71
C GLY A 65 -16.06 15.84 -16.21
N VAL A 66 -15.47 14.94 -15.40
CA VAL A 66 -16.19 13.84 -14.79
C VAL A 66 -17.28 14.41 -13.89
N ASN A 67 -18.48 13.87 -14.02
CA ASN A 67 -19.66 14.30 -13.29
C ASN A 67 -20.54 13.08 -12.98
N CYS A 68 -20.13 12.34 -11.95
CA CYS A 68 -20.86 11.21 -11.43
C CYS A 68 -22.00 11.67 -10.51
N ALA A 69 -23.12 10.93 -10.50
CA ALA A 69 -24.14 11.02 -9.48
C ALA A 69 -23.70 10.40 -8.14
N GLY A 70 -22.67 9.55 -8.15
CA GLY A 70 -22.13 8.83 -6.99
C GLY A 70 -22.67 7.41 -6.82
N SER A 71 -23.61 6.99 -7.66
CA SER A 71 -24.24 5.66 -7.65
C SER A 71 -23.76 4.72 -8.76
N GLU A 72 -22.94 5.22 -9.67
CA GLU A 72 -22.39 4.48 -10.80
C GLU A 72 -21.48 3.32 -10.33
N LEU A 73 -21.50 2.20 -11.04
CA LEU A 73 -20.67 1.05 -10.68
C LEU A 73 -19.20 1.22 -11.05
N MET A 74 -18.92 2.00 -12.09
CA MET A 74 -17.57 2.24 -12.62
C MET A 74 -17.45 3.69 -13.06
N LEU A 75 -16.25 4.26 -12.94
CA LEU A 75 -15.95 5.63 -13.35
C LEU A 75 -16.22 5.83 -14.85
N SER A 76 -16.01 4.79 -15.65
CA SER A 76 -16.29 4.77 -17.09
C SER A 76 -17.78 4.93 -17.44
N SER A 77 -18.68 4.75 -16.46
CA SER A 77 -20.13 4.93 -16.63
C SER A 77 -20.61 6.33 -16.30
N CYS A 78 -19.76 7.18 -15.72
CA CYS A 78 -20.11 8.56 -15.43
C CYS A 78 -20.13 9.41 -16.70
N VAL A 79 -20.86 10.52 -16.66
CA VAL A 79 -20.75 11.53 -17.71
C VAL A 79 -19.35 12.13 -17.62
N SER A 80 -18.59 12.06 -18.71
CA SER A 80 -17.26 12.62 -18.81
C SER A 80 -16.96 12.96 -20.26
N ASP A 81 -16.12 13.96 -20.48
CA ASP A 81 -15.57 14.27 -21.79
C ASP A 81 -14.29 13.45 -22.03
N ASP A 82 -14.21 12.82 -23.20
CA ASP A 82 -13.08 11.97 -23.61
C ASP A 82 -12.31 12.51 -24.82
N GLY A 83 -12.54 13.78 -25.15
CA GLY A 83 -11.82 14.48 -26.21
C GLY A 83 -10.37 14.80 -25.83
N ALA A 84 -9.59 15.20 -26.84
CA ALA A 84 -8.26 15.73 -26.61
C ALA A 84 -8.36 17.02 -25.76
N VAL A 85 -7.82 16.96 -24.55
CA VAL A 85 -7.81 18.10 -23.64
C VAL A 85 -6.69 19.04 -24.05
N ASP A 86 -6.98 20.33 -24.14
CA ASP A 86 -5.94 21.35 -24.31
C ASP A 86 -5.00 21.27 -23.09
N PRO A 87 -3.69 20.98 -23.28
CA PRO A 87 -2.73 20.87 -22.18
C PRO A 87 -2.59 22.17 -21.38
N SER A 88 -2.96 23.33 -21.94
CA SER A 88 -2.99 24.60 -21.23
C SER A 88 -4.18 24.72 -20.26
N VAL A 89 -5.23 23.93 -20.47
CA VAL A 89 -6.42 23.85 -19.61
C VAL A 89 -6.23 22.78 -18.55
N CYS A 90 -5.83 21.58 -18.95
CA CYS A 90 -5.54 20.48 -18.04
C CYS A 90 -4.35 19.64 -18.49
N ASP A 91 -3.30 19.63 -17.66
CA ASP A 91 -2.13 18.80 -17.82
C ASP A 91 -2.01 17.79 -16.68
N ILE A 92 -0.95 16.98 -16.70
CA ILE A 92 -0.64 15.99 -15.65
C ILE A 92 -0.41 16.60 -14.25
N SER A 93 -0.23 17.92 -14.14
CA SER A 93 -0.14 18.59 -12.84
C SER A 93 -1.51 18.80 -12.21
N LYS A 94 -2.58 18.61 -12.98
CA LYS A 94 -3.98 18.64 -12.55
C LYS A 94 -4.61 17.25 -12.47
N SER A 95 -3.81 16.20 -12.27
CA SER A 95 -4.37 14.86 -12.11
C SER A 95 -5.16 14.73 -10.82
N ALA A 96 -6.38 14.20 -10.94
CA ALA A 96 -7.29 13.90 -9.85
C ALA A 96 -6.77 12.74 -8.99
N GLY A 97 -7.09 12.80 -7.70
CA GLY A 97 -6.80 11.74 -6.74
C GLY A 97 -7.92 11.55 -5.74
N VAL A 98 -7.87 10.43 -5.03
CA VAL A 98 -8.86 10.04 -4.03
C VAL A 98 -8.16 9.54 -2.76
N ILE A 99 -8.83 9.76 -1.62
CA ILE A 99 -8.56 9.02 -0.38
C ILE A 99 -9.88 8.37 0.02
N CYS A 100 -9.86 7.06 0.06
CA CYS A 100 -11.00 6.25 0.41
C CYS A 100 -10.88 5.77 1.86
N GLN A 101 -12.00 5.37 2.45
CA GLN A 101 -12.01 4.76 3.76
C GLN A 101 -11.47 3.34 3.63
N SER A 102 -10.25 3.10 4.12
CA SER A 102 -9.75 1.72 4.21
C SER A 102 -10.73 0.86 5.02
N LEU A 103 -11.09 -0.29 4.49
CA LEU A 103 -11.99 -1.25 5.13
C LEU A 103 -11.25 -2.26 6.00
N VAL A 104 -9.91 -2.25 5.97
CA VAL A 104 -9.01 -3.09 6.74
C VAL A 104 -7.87 -2.27 7.30
N ARG A 105 -7.46 -2.55 8.55
CA ARG A 105 -6.31 -1.90 9.18
C ARG A 105 -5.54 -2.86 10.08
N LEU A 106 -4.25 -2.56 10.25
CA LEU A 106 -3.39 -3.23 11.21
C LEU A 106 -3.21 -2.33 12.45
N VAL A 107 -3.43 -2.89 13.64
CA VAL A 107 -3.40 -2.14 14.91
C VAL A 107 -2.45 -2.80 15.89
N ASN A 108 -1.77 -1.99 16.72
CA ASN A 108 -0.84 -2.44 17.77
C ASN A 108 0.37 -3.26 17.27
N GLY A 109 0.79 -3.09 16.02
CA GLY A 109 2.10 -3.55 15.57
C GLY A 109 3.20 -2.51 15.78
N ASP A 110 4.44 -2.92 15.53
CA ASP A 110 5.62 -2.05 15.63
C ASP A 110 5.70 -1.03 14.49
N ASN A 111 4.99 -1.28 13.39
CA ASN A 111 4.93 -0.43 12.20
C ASN A 111 3.61 -0.63 11.44
N SER A 112 3.43 0.07 10.31
CA SER A 112 2.23 0.00 9.47
C SER A 112 1.99 -1.37 8.80
N CYS A 113 2.99 -2.25 8.79
CA CYS A 113 2.97 -3.56 8.13
C CYS A 113 2.94 -4.73 9.11
N SER A 114 2.54 -4.46 10.36
CA SER A 114 2.32 -5.48 11.37
C SER A 114 1.17 -5.07 12.29
N GLY A 115 0.47 -6.04 12.84
CA GLY A 115 -0.56 -5.78 13.85
C GLY A 115 -1.72 -6.76 13.82
N ARG A 116 -2.64 -6.55 14.76
CA ARG A 116 -3.96 -7.18 14.79
C ARG A 116 -4.76 -6.72 13.59
N VAL A 117 -5.44 -7.66 12.93
CA VAL A 117 -6.29 -7.37 11.77
C VAL A 117 -7.66 -6.90 12.25
N GLU A 118 -8.06 -5.70 11.83
CA GLU A 118 -9.40 -5.17 12.07
C GLU A 118 -10.09 -4.83 10.74
N VAL A 119 -11.37 -5.18 10.64
CA VAL A 119 -12.23 -4.98 9.47
C VAL A 119 -13.39 -4.05 9.81
N ASN A 120 -13.78 -3.17 8.90
CA ASN A 120 -14.91 -2.26 9.08
C ASN A 120 -16.20 -2.84 8.47
N HIS A 121 -17.17 -3.23 9.27
CA HIS A 121 -18.47 -3.71 8.79
C HIS A 121 -19.58 -2.81 9.35
N ASP A 122 -20.46 -2.32 8.47
CA ASP A 122 -21.54 -1.39 8.81
C ASP A 122 -21.10 -0.18 9.65
N GLY A 123 -19.97 0.42 9.27
CA GLY A 123 -19.42 1.60 9.93
C GLY A 123 -18.76 1.35 11.28
N ARG A 124 -18.61 0.08 11.69
CA ARG A 124 -17.97 -0.30 12.96
C ARG A 124 -16.78 -1.22 12.73
N TRP A 125 -15.67 -0.90 13.39
CA TRP A 125 -14.48 -1.75 13.39
C TRP A 125 -14.68 -2.94 14.31
N GLY A 126 -14.21 -4.10 13.86
CA GLY A 126 -14.18 -5.34 14.63
C GLY A 126 -13.03 -6.23 14.19
N THR A 127 -12.72 -7.25 14.98
CA THR A 127 -11.54 -8.10 14.78
C THR A 127 -11.85 -9.33 13.92
N VAL A 128 -10.79 -10.04 13.54
CA VAL A 128 -10.86 -11.34 12.87
C VAL A 128 -10.48 -12.42 13.88
N CYS A 129 -11.25 -13.50 13.97
CA CYS A 129 -10.92 -14.65 14.81
C CYS A 129 -9.91 -15.56 14.12
N ASP A 130 -8.94 -16.05 14.89
CA ASP A 130 -7.87 -16.96 14.45
C ASP A 130 -8.31 -18.42 14.24
N SER A 131 -9.53 -18.75 14.64
CA SER A 131 -10.02 -20.12 14.77
C SER A 131 -11.48 -20.26 14.36
N GLY A 132 -11.95 -21.52 14.29
CA GLY A 132 -13.29 -21.89 13.86
C GLY A 132 -13.30 -23.22 13.11
N LEU A 133 -14.11 -23.33 12.06
CA LEU A 133 -14.11 -24.48 11.13
C LEU A 133 -12.81 -24.52 10.29
N TYR A 134 -12.22 -23.35 10.05
CA TYR A 134 -10.93 -23.16 9.43
C TYR A 134 -10.08 -22.26 10.35
N SER A 135 -8.78 -22.51 10.39
CA SER A 135 -7.82 -21.73 11.18
C SER A 135 -7.20 -20.64 10.33
N TRP A 136 -6.99 -19.48 10.93
CA TRP A 136 -6.23 -18.38 10.33
C TRP A 136 -4.84 -18.85 9.96
N ASP A 137 -4.51 -18.72 8.67
CA ASP A 137 -3.24 -19.21 8.13
C ASP A 137 -2.51 -18.16 7.28
N SER A 138 -1.37 -18.56 6.72
CA SER A 138 -0.55 -17.68 5.89
C SER A 138 -1.22 -17.28 4.57
N ILE A 139 -2.14 -18.08 4.04
CA ILE A 139 -2.89 -17.73 2.82
C ILE A 139 -3.85 -16.58 3.14
N ASP A 140 -4.54 -16.65 4.28
CA ASP A 140 -5.41 -15.57 4.74
C ASP A 140 -4.61 -14.29 5.02
N GLY A 141 -3.50 -14.42 5.75
CA GLY A 141 -2.65 -13.28 6.07
C GLY A 141 -1.96 -12.66 4.84
N GLN A 142 -1.64 -13.45 3.80
CA GLN A 142 -1.11 -12.92 2.54
C GLN A 142 -2.12 -12.00 1.84
N VAL A 143 -3.41 -12.34 1.86
CA VAL A 143 -4.45 -11.45 1.33
C VAL A 143 -4.45 -10.12 2.08
N VAL A 144 -4.35 -10.14 3.41
CA VAL A 144 -4.27 -8.92 4.22
C VAL A 144 -3.01 -8.12 3.90
N CYS A 145 -1.83 -8.75 3.87
CA CYS A 145 -0.56 -8.06 3.60
C CYS A 145 -0.55 -7.40 2.22
N ARG A 146 -1.12 -8.05 1.21
CA ARG A 146 -1.32 -7.46 -0.11
C ARG A 146 -2.36 -6.33 -0.06
N GLU A 147 -3.47 -6.52 0.63
CA GLU A 147 -4.55 -5.54 0.76
C GLU A 147 -4.04 -4.23 1.39
N VAL A 148 -3.21 -4.30 2.43
CA VAL A 148 -2.64 -3.11 3.07
C VAL A 148 -1.37 -2.57 2.37
N GLY A 149 -0.94 -3.20 1.27
CA GLY A 149 0.23 -2.77 0.50
C GLY A 149 1.58 -3.04 1.14
N CYS A 150 1.65 -4.01 2.05
CA CYS A 150 2.85 -4.38 2.81
C CYS A 150 3.55 -5.65 2.31
N GLY A 151 3.17 -6.11 1.11
CA GLY A 151 3.87 -7.18 0.42
C GLY A 151 3.60 -8.57 0.94
N ASP A 152 4.64 -9.40 1.00
CA ASP A 152 4.51 -10.81 1.34
C ASP A 152 4.35 -11.02 2.84
N ILE A 153 3.57 -12.03 3.21
CA ILE A 153 3.40 -12.42 4.60
C ILE A 153 4.68 -13.08 5.13
N ILE A 154 5.12 -12.66 6.31
CA ILE A 154 6.12 -13.41 7.09
C ILE A 154 5.41 -14.40 8.00
N ARG A 155 4.42 -13.93 8.78
CA ARG A 155 3.65 -14.76 9.71
C ARG A 155 2.19 -14.34 9.80
N ALA A 156 1.33 -15.34 9.85
CA ALA A 156 -0.03 -15.22 10.37
C ALA A 156 0.05 -15.44 11.89
N GLU A 157 -0.25 -14.39 12.64
CA GLU A 157 -0.20 -14.44 14.11
C GLU A 157 -1.59 -14.75 14.66
N VAL A 158 -1.61 -15.56 15.72
CA VAL A 158 -2.82 -16.06 16.36
C VAL A 158 -2.78 -15.73 17.85
N THR A 159 -3.83 -16.06 18.59
CA THR A 159 -3.92 -15.96 20.05
C THR A 159 -3.68 -14.55 20.57
N ALA A 160 -4.20 -13.54 19.86
CA ALA A 160 -4.08 -12.13 20.23
C ALA A 160 -2.64 -11.65 20.45
N TYR A 161 -1.70 -12.08 19.60
CA TYR A 161 -0.28 -11.70 19.68
C TYR A 161 -0.04 -10.19 19.81
N PHE A 162 -0.79 -9.38 19.05
CA PHE A 162 -0.72 -7.90 19.09
C PHE A 162 -1.67 -7.27 20.13
N GLY A 163 -2.09 -8.08 21.10
CA GLY A 163 -3.06 -7.72 22.13
C GLY A 163 -4.51 -7.86 21.66
N GLN A 164 -5.37 -8.06 22.66
CA GLN A 164 -6.82 -8.18 22.49
C GLN A 164 -7.45 -6.83 22.15
N CYS A 165 -8.60 -6.87 21.47
CA CYS A 165 -9.47 -5.71 21.30
C CYS A 165 -10.72 -5.81 22.18
N SER A 166 -11.61 -4.83 22.02
CA SER A 166 -12.96 -4.84 22.57
C SER A 166 -13.94 -4.45 21.48
N GLY A 167 -15.05 -5.17 21.36
CA GLY A 167 -16.09 -4.85 20.39
C GLY A 167 -16.55 -6.08 19.62
N PRO A 168 -17.05 -5.92 18.39
CA PRO A 168 -17.47 -7.06 17.58
C PRO A 168 -16.25 -7.82 17.05
N ILE A 169 -16.39 -9.15 16.97
CA ILE A 169 -15.53 -10.01 16.15
C ILE A 169 -16.31 -10.27 14.88
N TRP A 170 -15.84 -9.75 13.75
CA TRP A 170 -16.61 -9.73 12.51
C TRP A 170 -16.43 -10.97 11.65
N LEU A 171 -15.20 -11.46 11.54
CA LEU A 171 -14.87 -12.61 10.70
C LEU A 171 -14.41 -13.77 11.58
N SER A 172 -14.82 -14.99 11.22
CA SER A 172 -14.32 -16.24 11.80
C SER A 172 -14.31 -17.33 10.74
N SER A 173 -13.56 -18.41 10.99
CA SER A 173 -13.39 -19.51 10.02
C SER A 173 -12.97 -19.00 8.64
N VAL A 174 -12.08 -18.01 8.60
CA VAL A 174 -11.61 -17.42 7.34
C VAL A 174 -10.87 -18.48 6.53
N ARG A 175 -11.13 -18.47 5.23
CA ARG A 175 -10.56 -19.40 4.26
C ARG A 175 -10.44 -18.71 2.91
N CYS A 176 -9.37 -17.96 2.75
CA CYS A 176 -8.99 -17.37 1.48
C CYS A 176 -8.46 -18.45 0.50
N SER A 177 -8.58 -18.18 -0.79
CA SER A 177 -7.85 -18.89 -1.85
C SER A 177 -6.47 -18.30 -2.10
N GLY A 178 -6.23 -17.07 -1.62
CA GLY A 178 -5.00 -16.29 -1.81
C GLY A 178 -5.08 -15.31 -2.99
N LEU A 179 -6.18 -15.33 -3.75
CA LEU A 179 -6.40 -14.46 -4.91
C LEU A 179 -7.33 -13.28 -4.62
N GLU A 180 -7.99 -13.28 -3.46
CA GLU A 180 -8.91 -12.24 -3.07
C GLU A 180 -8.21 -10.87 -2.94
N THR A 181 -8.85 -9.81 -3.39
CA THR A 181 -8.32 -8.45 -3.25
C THR A 181 -8.45 -7.91 -1.84
N THR A 182 -9.37 -8.46 -1.04
CA THR A 182 -9.60 -8.10 0.36
C THR A 182 -10.00 -9.33 1.17
N VAL A 183 -9.58 -9.39 2.43
CA VAL A 183 -9.93 -10.49 3.36
C VAL A 183 -11.46 -10.60 3.57
N ARG A 184 -12.18 -9.51 3.33
CA ARG A 184 -13.65 -9.43 3.44
C ARG A 184 -14.38 -10.30 2.42
N TYR A 185 -13.70 -10.67 1.33
CA TYR A 185 -14.25 -11.51 0.25
C TYR A 185 -13.81 -12.97 0.34
N CYS A 186 -12.99 -13.32 1.32
CA CYS A 186 -12.65 -14.70 1.59
C CYS A 186 -13.86 -15.48 2.11
N GLY A 187 -13.86 -16.79 1.86
CA GLY A 187 -14.83 -17.68 2.49
C GLY A 187 -14.72 -17.54 4.01
N SER A 188 -15.84 -17.30 4.68
CA SER A 188 -15.90 -17.14 6.13
C SER A 188 -17.30 -17.45 6.64
N SER A 189 -17.46 -17.56 7.96
CA SER A 189 -18.77 -17.57 8.59
C SER A 189 -19.52 -16.26 8.31
N SER A 190 -20.83 -16.24 8.58
CA SER A 190 -21.61 -14.99 8.46
C SER A 190 -21.03 -13.91 9.38
N TRP A 191 -21.09 -12.65 8.95
CA TRP A 191 -20.53 -11.52 9.69
C TRP A 191 -21.06 -11.46 11.13
N GLY A 192 -20.15 -11.48 12.10
CA GLY A 192 -20.48 -11.47 13.53
C GLY A 192 -20.91 -12.82 14.12
N ASP A 193 -21.06 -13.86 13.28
CA ASP A 193 -21.41 -15.21 13.74
C ASP A 193 -20.15 -15.99 14.12
N ASN A 194 -19.86 -16.00 15.41
CA ASN A 194 -18.75 -16.74 15.99
C ASN A 194 -18.93 -16.96 17.49
N ILE A 195 -18.22 -17.95 18.02
CA ILE A 195 -18.11 -18.22 19.45
C ILE A 195 -16.78 -17.73 20.03
N CYS A 196 -16.00 -16.99 19.23
CA CYS A 196 -14.67 -16.57 19.60
C CYS A 196 -14.71 -15.52 20.72
N GLN A 197 -13.60 -15.45 21.45
CA GLN A 197 -13.30 -14.36 22.37
C GLN A 197 -12.10 -13.59 21.82
N HIS A 198 -11.86 -12.38 22.31
CA HIS A 198 -10.75 -11.55 21.84
C HIS A 198 -9.35 -12.12 22.13
N GLU A 199 -9.26 -13.17 22.95
CA GLU A 199 -8.07 -14.01 23.10
C GLU A 199 -7.64 -14.69 21.79
N SER A 200 -8.58 -14.82 20.84
CA SER A 200 -8.40 -15.39 19.51
C SER A 200 -8.29 -14.34 18.41
N ASP A 201 -8.01 -13.07 18.74
CA ASP A 201 -7.85 -12.03 17.71
C ASP A 201 -6.63 -12.34 16.82
N ALA A 202 -6.85 -12.42 15.51
CA ALA A 202 -5.84 -12.71 14.51
C ALA A 202 -5.00 -11.47 14.15
N GLY A 203 -3.75 -11.71 13.78
CA GLY A 203 -2.81 -10.69 13.37
C GLY A 203 -1.99 -11.13 12.16
N VAL A 204 -1.26 -10.17 11.60
CA VAL A 204 -0.27 -10.43 10.55
C VAL A 204 1.03 -9.70 10.84
N LEU A 205 2.11 -10.33 10.40
CA LEU A 205 3.41 -9.71 10.21
C LEU A 205 3.74 -9.85 8.72
N CYS A 206 3.71 -8.73 7.99
CA CYS A 206 4.10 -8.66 6.60
C CYS A 206 5.59 -8.33 6.49
N GLU A 207 6.22 -8.55 5.33
CA GLU A 207 7.63 -8.21 5.06
C GLU A 207 7.86 -6.72 5.34
N PRO A 208 8.54 -6.36 6.44
CA PRO A 208 8.88 -4.99 6.71
C PRO A 208 10.23 -4.68 6.07
N ILE A 209 10.28 -3.68 5.20
CA ILE A 209 11.52 -2.94 5.01
C ILE A 209 11.77 -2.05 6.22
N LYS A 210 13.04 -1.83 6.56
CA LYS A 210 13.43 -0.74 7.45
C LYS A 210 14.69 -0.06 6.94
N VAL A 211 14.89 1.18 7.37
CA VAL A 211 16.15 1.91 7.16
C VAL A 211 16.86 2.13 8.48
N VAL A 212 18.17 1.92 8.49
CA VAL A 212 19.02 2.08 9.69
C VAL A 212 20.21 3.00 9.42
N ASN A 213 20.85 3.52 10.47
CA ASN A 213 22.05 4.38 10.38
C ASN A 213 21.86 5.72 9.64
N GLY A 214 20.63 6.10 9.29
CA GLY A 214 20.33 7.46 8.83
C GLY A 214 19.90 8.40 9.95
N SER A 215 19.65 9.65 9.61
CA SER A 215 19.34 10.71 10.57
C SER A 215 17.89 10.69 11.08
N ASN A 216 17.01 9.93 10.42
CA ASN A 216 15.59 9.80 10.75
C ASN A 216 14.99 8.56 10.03
N GLN A 217 13.72 8.25 10.32
CA GLN A 217 12.97 7.10 9.77
C GLN A 217 12.84 7.05 8.24
N CYS A 218 13.15 8.15 7.55
CA CYS A 218 13.12 8.26 6.10
C CYS A 218 14.53 8.16 5.49
N SER A 219 15.58 7.84 6.24
CA SER A 219 16.94 7.76 5.69
C SER A 219 17.73 6.63 6.32
N GLY A 220 18.58 5.98 5.55
CA GLY A 220 19.47 4.94 6.05
C GLY A 220 19.73 3.81 5.05
N THR A 221 20.49 2.82 5.49
CA THR A 221 20.73 1.55 4.79
C THR A 221 19.44 0.72 4.78
N VAL A 222 19.06 0.21 3.61
CA VAL A 222 17.83 -0.57 3.43
C VAL A 222 18.05 -2.00 3.92
N LEU A 223 17.20 -2.44 4.85
CA LEU A 223 17.21 -3.80 5.36
C LEU A 223 15.85 -4.47 5.12
N ILE A 224 15.91 -5.75 4.74
CA ILE A 224 14.75 -6.62 4.54
C ILE A 224 14.80 -7.71 5.61
N LEU A 225 13.65 -8.07 6.18
CA LEU A 225 13.54 -9.20 7.09
C LEU A 225 13.18 -10.46 6.32
N ARG A 226 14.08 -11.44 6.30
CA ARG A 226 13.83 -12.77 5.71
C ARG A 226 14.29 -13.84 6.70
N ASP A 227 13.48 -14.89 6.87
CA ASP A 227 13.73 -16.00 7.80
C ASP A 227 14.08 -15.55 9.24
N GLY A 228 13.42 -14.48 9.72
CA GLY A 228 13.65 -13.91 11.05
C GLY A 228 14.98 -13.18 11.22
N ARG A 229 15.74 -12.91 10.14
CA ARG A 229 17.00 -12.17 10.16
C ARG A 229 16.97 -10.97 9.23
N TRP A 230 17.46 -9.84 9.75
CA TRP A 230 17.66 -8.64 8.93
C TRP A 230 18.88 -8.82 8.04
N GLY A 231 18.73 -8.46 6.77
CA GLY A 231 19.83 -8.41 5.83
C GLY A 231 19.73 -7.23 4.90
N SER A 232 20.88 -6.76 4.41
CA SER A 232 20.99 -5.58 3.57
C SER A 232 20.70 -5.89 2.11
N VAL A 233 20.52 -4.83 1.32
CA VAL A 233 20.38 -4.89 -0.12
C VAL A 233 21.70 -4.44 -0.75
N CYS A 234 22.18 -5.15 -1.76
CA CYS A 234 23.40 -4.78 -2.47
C CYS A 234 23.14 -3.60 -3.42
N ASP A 235 24.11 -2.69 -3.54
CA ASP A 235 24.01 -1.45 -4.33
C ASP A 235 24.30 -1.63 -5.83
N ASN A 236 24.68 -2.84 -6.25
CA ASN A 236 24.74 -3.23 -7.64
C ASN A 236 23.36 -3.06 -8.28
N GLY A 237 23.27 -2.26 -9.34
CA GLY A 237 22.01 -1.88 -9.97
C GLY A 237 21.25 -0.76 -9.23
N TRP A 238 21.42 -0.60 -7.91
CA TRP A 238 20.59 0.22 -7.03
C TRP A 238 20.42 1.68 -7.46
N ASP A 239 19.29 2.05 -8.04
CA ASP A 239 19.08 3.36 -8.64
C ASP A 239 17.92 4.17 -8.05
N VAL A 240 17.53 5.22 -8.78
CA VAL A 240 16.42 6.09 -8.41
C VAL A 240 15.06 5.47 -8.77
N ALA A 241 14.95 4.34 -9.45
CA ALA A 241 13.70 3.57 -9.46
C ALA A 241 13.61 2.70 -8.19
N ASP A 242 14.70 2.05 -7.79
CA ASP A 242 14.71 1.14 -6.64
C ASP A 242 14.42 1.83 -5.31
N ALA A 243 15.08 2.96 -5.07
CA ALA A 243 14.80 3.76 -3.89
C ALA A 243 13.34 4.29 -3.89
N GLN A 244 12.55 4.14 -4.98
CA GLN A 244 11.18 4.67 -5.14
C GLN A 244 10.22 3.87 -4.37
N VAL A 245 10.32 2.62 -4.69
CA VAL A 245 9.67 1.54 -4.04
C VAL A 245 9.97 1.63 -2.55
N VAL A 246 11.25 1.70 -2.15
CA VAL A 246 11.62 1.83 -0.72
C VAL A 246 11.05 3.09 -0.06
N CYS A 247 11.29 4.27 -0.62
CA CYS A 247 10.82 5.49 0.03
C CYS A 247 9.29 5.55 0.09
N ARG A 248 8.57 5.02 -0.92
CA ARG A 248 7.12 4.91 -0.91
C ARG A 248 6.64 3.94 0.16
N GLU A 249 7.26 2.77 0.24
CA GLU A 249 6.99 1.74 1.24
C GLU A 249 7.28 2.24 2.68
N LEU A 250 8.21 3.19 2.84
CA LEU A 250 8.44 3.93 4.11
C LEU A 250 7.55 5.17 4.33
N GLY A 251 6.77 5.61 3.33
CA GLY A 251 5.93 6.81 3.39
C GLY A 251 6.65 8.16 3.20
N CYS A 252 7.74 8.22 2.43
CA CYS A 252 8.64 9.38 2.24
C CYS A 252 8.94 9.71 0.74
N ALA A 253 9.44 10.92 0.39
CA ALA A 253 9.80 11.41 -0.98
C ALA A 253 11.35 11.51 -1.19
N ARG A 254 12.00 11.73 -2.35
CA ARG A 254 13.19 10.88 -2.68
C ARG A 254 14.58 11.43 -3.09
N GLU A 255 15.64 10.68 -2.70
CA GLU A 255 17.02 10.55 -3.25
C GLU A 255 17.61 9.12 -3.00
N ALA A 256 18.38 8.54 -3.94
CA ALA A 256 19.09 7.24 -3.79
C ALA A 256 20.56 7.41 -3.36
N LYS A 257 21.13 6.47 -2.58
CA LYS A 257 22.55 6.45 -2.15
C LYS A 257 23.18 5.07 -2.36
N ARG A 258 24.49 5.03 -2.66
CA ARG A 258 25.30 3.84 -2.97
C ARG A 258 26.59 3.81 -2.11
N GLY A 259 27.28 2.67 -2.09
CA GLY A 259 28.61 2.49 -1.50
C GLY A 259 28.64 2.61 0.02
N ALA A 260 27.71 1.94 0.71
CA ALA A 260 27.61 1.96 2.18
C ALA A 260 27.61 3.39 2.77
N TYR A 261 26.86 4.31 2.14
CA TYR A 261 26.83 5.73 2.49
C TYR A 261 26.56 6.01 3.99
N PHE A 262 25.83 5.12 4.66
CA PHE A 262 25.49 5.21 6.08
C PHE A 262 26.38 4.33 6.98
N GLY A 263 27.50 3.85 6.45
CA GLY A 263 28.37 2.86 7.08
C GLY A 263 28.05 1.43 6.63
N GLU A 264 29.04 0.55 6.79
CA GLU A 264 28.93 -0.87 6.48
C GLU A 264 27.95 -1.57 7.45
N GLY A 265 27.07 -2.40 6.90
CA GLY A 265 26.18 -3.26 7.67
C GLY A 265 26.87 -4.51 8.18
N SER A 266 26.06 -5.42 8.70
CA SER A 266 26.49 -6.72 9.20
C SER A 266 25.38 -7.75 9.01
N GLY A 267 25.73 -8.98 8.64
CA GLY A 267 24.78 -10.08 8.53
C GLY A 267 24.58 -10.52 7.07
N PRO A 268 23.44 -11.16 6.75
CA PRO A 268 23.17 -11.58 5.38
C PRO A 268 22.92 -10.36 4.46
N ILE A 269 23.21 -10.53 3.18
CA ILE A 269 22.74 -9.65 2.10
C ILE A 269 21.64 -10.43 1.40
N TRP A 270 20.45 -9.84 1.24
CA TRP A 270 19.26 -10.58 0.77
C TRP A 270 18.92 -10.39 -0.70
N MET A 271 19.35 -9.27 -1.30
CA MET A 271 19.05 -8.94 -2.69
C MET A 271 20.26 -8.34 -3.39
N ASN A 272 20.39 -8.60 -4.69
CA ASN A 272 21.46 -8.08 -5.55
C ASN A 272 20.91 -7.79 -6.95
N ASN A 273 21.44 -6.76 -7.62
CA ASN A 273 20.92 -6.27 -8.91
C ASN A 273 19.41 -6.03 -8.84
N VAL A 274 18.95 -5.33 -7.81
CA VAL A 274 17.56 -4.89 -7.74
C VAL A 274 17.33 -3.99 -8.96
N ASN A 275 16.25 -4.27 -9.67
CA ASN A 275 15.88 -3.58 -10.90
C ASN A 275 14.37 -3.38 -10.89
N CYS A 276 13.97 -2.32 -10.20
CA CYS A 276 12.61 -1.81 -10.16
C CYS A 276 12.34 -0.92 -11.37
N VAL A 277 11.09 -0.88 -11.83
CA VAL A 277 10.53 0.10 -12.76
C VAL A 277 10.27 1.43 -12.03
N GLY A 278 10.00 1.37 -10.72
CA GLY A 278 9.78 2.51 -9.82
C GLY A 278 8.33 2.69 -9.39
N ASP A 279 7.39 1.92 -9.93
CA ASP A 279 5.97 1.92 -9.59
C ASP A 279 5.53 0.70 -8.77
N GLU A 280 6.43 -0.21 -8.44
CA GLU A 280 6.17 -1.37 -7.59
C GLU A 280 5.74 -0.98 -6.18
N SER A 281 4.73 -1.65 -5.64
CA SER A 281 4.24 -1.34 -4.29
C SER A 281 5.26 -1.62 -3.18
N ILE A 282 6.15 -2.60 -3.37
CA ILE A 282 7.13 -3.10 -2.37
C ILE A 282 8.45 -3.49 -3.03
N LEU A 283 9.55 -3.45 -2.28
CA LEU A 283 10.88 -3.75 -2.82
C LEU A 283 11.04 -5.20 -3.27
N SER A 284 10.40 -6.14 -2.59
CA SER A 284 10.46 -7.57 -2.93
C SER A 284 9.75 -7.94 -4.23
N ALA A 285 8.90 -7.06 -4.77
CA ALA A 285 8.26 -7.25 -6.07
C ALA A 285 9.18 -6.90 -7.25
N CYS A 286 10.30 -6.23 -7.01
CA CYS A 286 11.25 -5.88 -8.05
C CYS A 286 12.06 -7.10 -8.51
N SER A 287 12.42 -7.12 -9.80
CA SER A 287 13.31 -8.15 -10.31
C SER A 287 14.69 -8.06 -9.65
N GLY A 288 15.31 -9.21 -9.37
CA GLY A 288 16.61 -9.28 -8.70
C GLY A 288 17.29 -10.61 -8.91
N SER A 289 18.60 -10.64 -8.64
CA SER A 289 19.44 -11.83 -8.77
C SER A 289 19.88 -12.37 -7.42
N SER A 290 20.16 -13.67 -7.35
CA SER A 290 20.81 -14.28 -6.19
C SER A 290 22.13 -13.57 -5.88
N VAL A 291 22.38 -13.34 -4.59
CA VAL A 291 23.56 -12.61 -4.14
C VAL A 291 24.82 -13.39 -4.52
N SER A 292 25.59 -12.82 -5.44
CA SER A 292 26.93 -13.27 -5.76
C SER A 292 27.81 -12.03 -5.86
N SER A 293 28.94 -12.04 -5.14
CA SER A 293 29.96 -10.98 -5.17
C SER A 293 29.62 -9.65 -4.48
N CYS A 294 28.70 -9.63 -3.52
CA CYS A 294 28.45 -8.45 -2.67
C CYS A 294 29.00 -8.65 -1.25
N ASP A 295 29.53 -7.58 -0.67
CA ASP A 295 29.89 -7.45 0.74
C ASP A 295 29.27 -6.14 1.29
N HIS A 296 29.46 -5.87 2.58
CA HIS A 296 28.84 -4.72 3.24
C HIS A 296 29.38 -3.36 2.84
N THR A 297 30.47 -3.28 2.07
CA THR A 297 30.93 -2.02 1.45
C THR A 297 29.97 -1.56 0.36
N MET A 298 29.12 -2.47 -0.11
CA MET A 298 28.14 -2.28 -1.18
C MET A 298 26.71 -2.27 -0.65
N ASP A 299 26.50 -1.91 0.62
CA ASP A 299 25.13 -1.81 1.17
C ASP A 299 24.39 -0.58 0.59
N ALA A 300 23.21 -0.85 0.03
CA ALA A 300 22.32 0.13 -0.57
C ALA A 300 21.57 0.96 0.49
N GLY A 301 21.38 2.25 0.20
CA GLY A 301 20.70 3.17 1.10
C GLY A 301 19.78 4.15 0.41
N VAL A 302 18.91 4.79 1.20
CA VAL A 302 18.00 5.84 0.75
C VAL A 302 18.11 7.07 1.63
N ILE A 303 17.95 8.25 1.04
CA ILE A 303 17.57 9.46 1.77
C ILE A 303 16.24 9.91 1.21
N CYS A 304 15.21 9.70 2.01
CA CYS A 304 13.89 10.18 1.71
C CYS A 304 13.62 11.48 2.52
N ARG A 305 13.08 12.50 1.87
CA ARG A 305 12.49 13.69 2.45
C ARG A 305 11.12 13.35 3.01
N ARG A 306 10.81 13.77 4.25
CA ARG A 306 9.43 13.68 4.77
C ARG A 306 8.49 14.38 3.80
N LYS A 307 7.32 13.79 3.49
CA LYS A 307 6.20 14.57 2.98
C LYS A 307 5.93 15.65 4.03
N LEU A 308 6.12 16.92 3.66
CA LEU A 308 5.73 18.03 4.54
C LEU A 308 4.24 17.86 4.83
N PRO A 309 3.80 17.84 6.11
CA PRO A 309 2.39 18.00 6.39
C PRO A 309 1.94 19.30 5.74
N CYS A 310 0.82 19.29 5.01
CA CYS A 310 0.16 20.53 4.63
C CYS A 310 -0.07 21.34 5.92
N PHE A 311 0.65 22.44 6.09
CA PHE A 311 0.40 23.37 7.16
C PHE A 311 -1.00 23.95 6.97
N LYS A 312 -1.89 23.77 7.96
CA LYS A 312 -3.02 24.67 8.13
C LYS A 312 -2.46 26.02 8.56
N THR A 313 -2.46 26.99 7.66
CA THR A 313 -2.35 28.40 8.04
C THR A 313 -3.68 28.81 8.69
N PHE A 314 -3.60 29.31 9.93
CA PHE A 314 -4.67 30.01 10.62
C PHE A 314 -4.90 31.39 9.99
#